data_AF-A0A1I8ATP3-F1
#
_entry.id   AF-A0A1I8ATP3-F1
#
_cell.length_a   1.000
_cell.length_b   1.000
_cell.length_c   1.000
_cell.angle_alpha   90.00
_cell.angle_beta   90.00
_cell.angle_gamma   90.00
#
_symmetry.space_group_name_H-M   'P 1'
#
loop_
_entity.id
_entity.type
_entity.pdbx_description
1 polymer ?
#
loop_
_entity_poly.entity_id
_entity_poly.type
_entity_poly.pdbx_seq_one_letter_code
_entity_poly.pdbx_strand_id
1 'polypeptide(L)'
;MPWLEHRPQAYPVTLWDVHGKSGHPLRTTLSEMGPLLLGNLLELNDSQQAALYAAFKVADREGLLLLDIKDLKALLGHLKDNPQVLGED
;
A
#
# COMPACT_ATOMS: atom_id res chain seq x y z
N MET A 1 44.75 -1.34 -2.86
CA MET A 1 43.47 -2.02 -3.13
C MET A 1 42.54 -1.03 -3.80
N PRO A 2 42.09 -1.28 -5.04
CA PRO A 2 41.35 -0.29 -5.86
C PRO A 2 40.06 0.27 -5.22
N TRP A 3 39.43 -0.50 -4.33
CA TRP A 3 38.22 -0.11 -3.60
C TRP A 3 38.45 0.91 -2.47
N LEU A 4 39.70 1.20 -2.10
CA LEU A 4 40.03 2.26 -1.13
C LEU A 4 39.92 3.67 -1.74
N GLU A 5 39.80 3.80 -3.06
CA GLU A 5 39.71 5.10 -3.74
C GLU A 5 38.27 5.49 -4.13
N HIS A 6 37.26 4.80 -3.62
CA HIS A 6 35.87 5.15 -3.91
C HIS A 6 35.54 6.57 -3.40
N ARG A 7 35.15 7.45 -4.32
CA ARG A 7 34.62 8.78 -4.01
C ARG A 7 33.10 8.76 -4.20
N PRO A 8 32.30 9.14 -3.18
CA PRO A 8 30.86 9.27 -3.34
C PRO A 8 30.54 10.25 -4.48
N GLN A 9 29.61 9.86 -5.35
CA GLN A 9 29.09 10.72 -6.41
C GLN A 9 27.60 10.94 -6.21
N ALA A 10 27.12 12.12 -6.61
CA ALA A 10 25.69 12.39 -6.63
C ALA A 10 25.04 11.68 -7.82
N TYR A 11 23.85 11.15 -7.59
CA TYR A 11 22.98 10.59 -8.63
C TYR A 11 21.68 11.39 -8.68
N PRO A 12 21.06 11.55 -9.86
CA PRO A 12 19.75 12.18 -9.95
C PRO A 12 18.74 11.39 -9.11
N VAL A 13 18.10 12.06 -8.15
CA VAL A 13 17.03 11.51 -7.32
C VAL A 13 15.74 12.26 -7.61
N THR A 14 14.65 11.53 -7.79
CA THR A 14 13.30 12.12 -7.86
C THR A 14 12.51 11.61 -6.68
N LEU A 15 12.11 12.51 -5.79
CA LEU A 15 11.22 12.17 -4.68
C LEU A 15 9.77 12.20 -5.19
N TRP A 16 9.02 11.14 -4.86
CA TRP A 16 7.60 11.08 -5.13
C TRP A 16 6.82 11.61 -3.93
N ASP A 17 5.77 12.38 -4.21
CA ASP A 17 4.95 13.01 -3.19
C ASP A 17 3.49 12.58 -3.36
N VAL A 18 2.96 11.94 -2.32
CA VAL A 18 1.56 11.53 -2.20
C VAL A 18 0.61 12.74 -2.25
N HIS A 19 1.04 13.87 -1.69
CA HIS A 19 0.27 15.12 -1.64
C HIS A 19 0.55 16.04 -2.83
N GLY A 20 1.56 15.75 -3.65
CA GLY A 20 1.94 16.53 -4.83
C GLY A 20 2.34 17.99 -4.55
N LYS A 21 2.88 18.28 -3.35
CA LYS A 21 3.29 19.63 -2.91
C LYS A 21 4.75 19.93 -3.19
N SER A 22 5.66 18.99 -2.94
CA SER A 22 7.12 19.23 -3.01
C SER A 22 7.88 18.23 -3.88
N GLY A 23 7.22 17.19 -4.39
CA GLY A 23 7.80 16.16 -5.24
C GLY A 23 6.96 15.84 -6.47
N HIS A 24 7.39 14.84 -7.24
CA HIS A 24 6.61 14.35 -8.38
C HIS A 24 5.33 13.68 -7.86
N PRO A 25 4.13 14.04 -8.35
CA PRO A 25 2.90 13.42 -7.89
C PRO A 25 2.95 11.90 -8.04
N LEU A 26 2.68 11.20 -6.94
CA LEU A 26 2.62 9.74 -6.97
C LEU A 26 1.44 9.28 -7.83
N ARG A 27 1.71 8.45 -8.85
CA ARG A 27 0.68 7.82 -9.69
C ARG A 27 0.75 6.31 -9.48
N THR A 28 -0.14 5.81 -8.63
CA THR A 28 -0.25 4.38 -8.33
C THR A 28 -1.66 4.07 -7.86
N THR A 29 -2.02 2.78 -7.87
CA THR A 29 -3.24 2.25 -7.28
C THR A 29 -2.97 1.67 -5.89
N LEU A 30 -4.02 1.48 -5.09
CA LEU A 30 -3.84 0.80 -3.79
C LEU A 30 -3.45 -0.67 -3.97
N SER A 31 -3.91 -1.33 -5.02
CA SER A 31 -3.45 -2.68 -5.39
C SER A 31 -1.95 -2.75 -5.66
N GLU A 32 -1.37 -1.75 -6.33
CA GLU A 32 0.08 -1.69 -6.57
C GLU A 32 0.88 -1.37 -5.30
N MET A 33 0.35 -0.53 -4.41
CA MET A 33 0.98 -0.24 -3.12
C MET A 33 0.97 -1.45 -2.18
N GLY A 34 -0.14 -2.18 -2.18
CA GLY A 34 -0.38 -3.33 -1.30
C GLY A 34 -0.55 -2.95 0.18
N PRO A 35 -0.91 -3.94 1.02
CA PRO A 35 -1.25 -3.72 2.42
C PRO A 35 -0.04 -3.29 3.27
N LEU A 36 1.17 -3.72 2.93
CA LEU A 36 2.37 -3.40 3.71
C LEU A 36 2.71 -1.90 3.66
N LEU A 37 2.88 -1.37 2.45
CA LEU A 37 3.25 0.04 2.26
C LEU A 37 2.13 0.96 2.72
N LEU A 38 0.87 0.59 2.44
CA LEU A 38 -0.29 1.36 2.88
C LEU A 38 -0.39 1.38 4.41
N GLY A 39 -0.15 0.24 5.07
CA GLY A 39 -0.12 0.15 6.51
C GLY A 39 0.94 1.04 7.16
N ASN A 40 2.15 1.03 6.61
CA ASN A 40 3.24 1.91 7.06
C ASN A 40 2.90 3.39 6.84
N LEU A 41 2.33 3.73 5.68
CA LEU A 41 1.94 5.12 5.36
C LEU A 41 0.87 5.66 6.30
N LEU A 42 -0.04 4.80 6.74
CA LEU A 42 -1.14 5.15 7.65
C LEU A 42 -0.79 4.95 9.12
N GLU A 43 0.45 4.54 9.43
CA GLU A 43 0.94 4.26 10.78
C GLU A 43 0.01 3.31 11.56
N LEU A 44 -0.43 2.23 10.90
CA LEU A 44 -1.34 1.25 11.48
C LEU A 44 -0.68 0.45 12.60
N ASN A 45 -1.46 0.14 13.64
CA ASN A 45 -1.05 -0.83 14.66
C ASN A 45 -1.20 -2.29 14.16
N ASP A 46 -0.66 -3.26 14.91
CA ASP A 46 -0.65 -4.67 14.53
C ASP A 46 -2.04 -5.23 14.18
N SER A 47 -3.08 -4.85 14.92
CA SER A 47 -4.45 -5.33 14.68
C SER A 47 -5.05 -4.72 13.41
N GLN A 48 -4.84 -3.43 13.19
CA GLN A 48 -5.27 -2.74 11.98
C GLN A 48 -4.53 -3.27 10.74
N GLN A 49 -3.24 -3.55 10.88
CA GLN A 49 -2.43 -4.14 9.83
C GLN A 49 -2.95 -5.54 9.46
N ALA A 50 -3.18 -6.40 10.45
CA ALA A 50 -3.74 -7.73 10.21
C ALA A 50 -5.11 -7.67 9.48
N ALA A 51 -5.98 -6.74 9.89
CA ALA A 51 -7.27 -6.52 9.22
C ALA A 51 -7.10 -6.03 7.77
N LEU A 52 -6.15 -5.12 7.51
CA LEU A 52 -5.86 -4.63 6.18
C LEU A 52 -5.34 -5.75 5.26
N TYR A 53 -4.45 -6.60 5.76
CA TYR A 53 -3.99 -7.78 5.03
C TYR A 53 -5.14 -8.74 4.68
N ALA A 54 -6.04 -9.00 5.63
CA ALA A 54 -7.21 -9.84 5.38
C ALA A 54 -8.12 -9.24 4.29
N ALA A 55 -8.34 -7.92 4.32
CA ALA A 55 -9.13 -7.25 3.29
C ALA A 55 -8.50 -7.38 1.90
N PHE A 56 -7.19 -7.14 1.78
CA PHE A 56 -6.47 -7.32 0.50
C PHE A 56 -6.51 -8.76 0.00
N LYS A 57 -6.41 -9.75 0.89
CA LYS A 57 -6.54 -11.17 0.53
C LYS A 57 -7.91 -11.48 -0.08
N VAL A 58 -8.99 -10.93 0.49
CA VAL A 58 -10.33 -11.06 -0.08
C VAL A 58 -10.41 -10.38 -1.45
N ALA A 59 -9.87 -9.17 -1.58
CA ALA A 59 -9.84 -8.46 -2.86
C ALA A 59 -9.15 -9.27 -3.96
N ASP A 60 -7.99 -9.86 -3.64
CA ASP A 60 -7.23 -10.69 -4.58
C ASP A 60 -8.01 -11.97 -4.96
N ARG A 61 -8.64 -12.63 -3.99
CA ARG A 61 -9.47 -13.83 -4.22
C ARG A 61 -10.65 -13.54 -5.15
N GLU A 62 -11.30 -12.40 -4.97
CA GLU A 62 -12.47 -11.98 -5.74
C GLU A 62 -12.12 -11.24 -7.04
N GLY A 63 -10.84 -11.01 -7.31
CA GLY A 63 -10.37 -10.29 -8.51
C GLY A 63 -10.72 -8.80 -8.50
N LEU A 64 -10.83 -8.20 -7.31
CA LEU A 64 -11.14 -6.78 -7.12
C LEU A 64 -9.86 -5.94 -7.18
N LEU A 65 -9.77 -5.08 -8.20
CA LEU A 65 -8.72 -4.05 -8.29
C LEU A 65 -9.10 -2.84 -7.42
N LEU A 66 -8.26 -2.53 -6.43
CA LEU A 66 -8.41 -1.36 -5.56
C LEU A 66 -7.64 -0.19 -6.18
N LEU A 67 -8.36 0.70 -6.86
CA LEU A 67 -7.75 1.83 -7.58
C LEU A 67 -7.48 2.99 -6.62
N ASP A 68 -8.43 3.26 -5.72
CA ASP A 68 -8.34 4.38 -4.79
C ASP A 68 -8.89 4.05 -3.39
N ILE A 69 -8.84 5.06 -2.50
CA ILE A 69 -9.29 4.93 -1.11
C ILE A 69 -10.80 4.64 -1.00
N LYS A 70 -11.62 5.03 -1.97
CA LYS A 70 -13.06 4.78 -1.95
C LYS A 70 -13.33 3.29 -2.17
N ASP A 71 -12.57 2.64 -3.05
CA ASP A 71 -12.66 1.19 -3.27
C ASP A 71 -12.31 0.43 -1.98
N LEU A 72 -11.21 0.81 -1.32
CA LEU A 72 -10.82 0.20 -0.04
C LEU A 72 -11.89 0.42 1.03
N LYS A 73 -12.48 1.61 1.12
CA LYS A 73 -13.58 1.88 2.07
C LYS A 73 -14.82 1.04 1.78
N ALA A 74 -15.17 0.88 0.50
CA ALA A 74 -16.30 0.06 0.08
C ALA A 74 -16.06 -1.42 0.44
N LEU A 75 -14.86 -1.93 0.19
CA LEU A 75 -14.46 -3.29 0.58
C LEU A 75 -14.53 -3.49 2.10
N LEU A 76 -13.96 -2.59 2.89
CA LEU A 76 -14.01 -2.68 4.36
C LEU A 76 -15.46 -2.62 4.88
N GLY A 77 -16.32 -1.81 4.26
CA GLY A 77 -17.75 -1.79 4.56
C GLY A 77 -18.43 -3.11 4.23
N HIS A 78 -18.16 -3.66 3.04
CA HIS A 78 -18.68 -4.95 2.62
C HIS A 78 -18.28 -6.08 3.58
N LEU A 79 -17.00 -6.13 4.00
CA LEU A 79 -16.47 -7.11 4.93
C LEU A 79 -17.05 -6.97 6.35
N LYS A 80 -17.32 -5.74 6.77
CA LYS A 80 -18.00 -5.47 8.05
C LYS A 80 -19.43 -6.01 8.04
N ASP A 81 -20.14 -5.84 6.93
CA ASP A 81 -21.54 -6.30 6.79
C ASP A 81 -21.61 -7.82 6.50
N ASN A 82 -20.54 -8.40 5.94
CA ASN A 82 -20.46 -9.81 5.53
C ASN A 82 -19.19 -10.49 6.09
N PRO A 83 -19.06 -10.62 7.42
CA PRO A 83 -17.85 -11.14 8.06
C PRO A 83 -17.51 -12.58 7.63
N GLN A 84 -18.49 -13.36 7.16
CA GLN A 84 -18.28 -14.70 6.63
C GLN A 84 -17.30 -14.74 5.44
N VAL A 85 -17.21 -13.66 4.66
CA VAL A 85 -16.32 -13.55 3.50
C VAL A 85 -14.84 -13.61 3.93
N LEU A 86 -14.52 -13.16 5.14
CA LEU A 86 -13.15 -13.24 5.68
C LEU A 86 -12.68 -14.68 5.94
N GLY A 87 -13.61 -15.60 6.16
CA GLY A 87 -13.33 -16.97 6.61
C GLY A 87 -13.42 -18.05 5.53
N GLU A 88 -13.60 -17.68 4.25
CA GLU A 88 -13.73 -18.65 3.15
C GLU A 88 -12.39 -19.31 2.71
N ASP A 89 -11.44 -19.47 3.64
CA ASP A 89 -10.16 -20.16 3.42
C ASP A 89 -9.96 -21.34 4.40
#